data_AF-A0A2P6TLV1-F1
#
_entry.id   AF-A0A2P6TLV1-F1
#
_cell.length_a   1.000
_cell.length_b   1.000
_cell.length_c   1.000
_cell.angle_alpha   90.00
_cell.angle_beta   90.00
_cell.angle_gamma   90.00
#
_symmetry.space_group_name_H-M   'P 1'
#
loop_
_entity.id
_entity.type
_entity.pdbx_description
1 polymer ?
#
loop_
_entity_poly.entity_id
_entity_poly.type
_entity_poly.pdbx_seq_one_letter_code
_entity_poly.pdbx_strand_id
1 'polypeptide(L)'
;MGQAAAALGQAAAAADAFRRCTELTAHAQPGTQLHALHQTATDNLLLESAAVLPPSWIASLHDEPWLAALQAGIAAALQQASQCSSDGTQLPPRVLVCGGLGLEAVLAAQAGAQHVAMLCQDNPLTARLAAELAAASGCADRVTTATSADQLGAGAQPGGYNLVILADALGSSVDWGLLQRQLAAVAPLLVQHGGSSGSGQHCAAAASIVLPHAVRICGQLVQCAAAVALNQVDVEQMAADTGGLDLSTANELLPRARRSLQLPSYQHTALSSPTTLLTVPLASLLSCSVEDGSTASHQPASGRMAVTTAGSADALCWWLEQQVVADGADEPQQQPPLLSSSPSSCPAGEAALHLHIWQHLEYMNRQQLAAGEAVDVRCQLGGSSGGGGGGSSGAAYVAASGMQDLSLGDIPASGKAAASLNFSVQLQDGSSGSGSTAGQSLLLPVTSEQAAVAAAVPQYHTSMLNDSARTVAYRDGIAAAMLEAEAKAAAAAAADSQPQPRRPLVLEIGSGSGLLLLLARKAGASHSVGCERLPELQQVAAQLLQANGAAHSVAVLPKHSRELAVAEGSSGSGSGNDEVSSAADLPRRADVLLHEIFGTDPFSEVEQLLHVC
;
A
#
# COMPACT_ATOMS: atom_id res chain seq x y z
N MET A 1 -15.36 -16.64 -20.47
CA MET A 1 -16.58 -16.63 -19.63
C MET A 1 -16.68 -17.86 -18.72
N GLY A 2 -16.97 -19.08 -19.21
CA GLY A 2 -17.09 -20.26 -18.34
C GLY A 2 -15.84 -20.59 -17.49
N GLN A 3 -14.64 -20.40 -18.07
CA GLN A 3 -13.37 -20.54 -17.33
C GLN A 3 -13.14 -19.41 -16.30
N ALA A 4 -13.61 -18.19 -16.57
CA ALA A 4 -13.51 -17.06 -15.64
C ALA A 4 -14.45 -17.25 -14.44
N ALA A 5 -15.68 -17.73 -14.67
CA ALA A 5 -16.61 -18.10 -13.61
C ALA A 5 -16.09 -19.26 -12.75
N ALA A 6 -15.35 -20.22 -13.34
CA ALA A 6 -14.67 -21.28 -12.60
C ALA A 6 -13.47 -20.78 -11.77
N ALA A 7 -12.97 -19.57 -12.08
CA ALA A 7 -11.83 -18.93 -11.41
C ALA A 7 -12.26 -17.86 -10.39
N LEU A 8 -13.49 -17.93 -9.86
CA LEU A 8 -13.96 -17.04 -8.80
C LEU A 8 -12.95 -16.98 -7.64
N GLY A 9 -12.41 -15.79 -7.38
CA GLY A 9 -11.38 -15.56 -6.36
C GLY A 9 -9.93 -15.74 -6.83
N GLN A 10 -9.68 -15.96 -8.13
CA GLN A 10 -8.35 -16.08 -8.74
C GLN A 10 -8.17 -15.06 -9.86
N ALA A 11 -7.86 -13.81 -9.49
CA ALA A 11 -7.78 -12.67 -10.43
C ALA A 11 -6.89 -12.94 -11.65
N ALA A 12 -5.73 -13.58 -11.47
CA ALA A 12 -4.81 -13.91 -12.56
C ALA A 12 -5.41 -14.87 -13.60
N ALA A 13 -6.14 -15.89 -13.14
CA ALA A 13 -6.79 -16.86 -14.03
C ALA A 13 -8.02 -16.24 -14.71
N ALA A 14 -8.77 -15.39 -14.01
CA ALA A 14 -9.89 -14.64 -14.58
C ALA A 14 -9.40 -13.68 -15.67
N ALA A 15 -8.35 -12.90 -15.40
CA ALA A 15 -7.74 -11.98 -16.36
C ALA A 15 -7.23 -12.70 -17.63
N ASP A 16 -6.48 -13.80 -17.50
CA ASP A 16 -6.05 -14.60 -18.66
C ASP A 16 -7.24 -15.09 -19.50
N ALA A 17 -8.33 -15.54 -18.85
CA ALA A 17 -9.54 -15.97 -19.53
C ALA A 17 -10.27 -14.81 -20.25
N PHE A 18 -10.33 -13.62 -19.64
CA PHE A 18 -10.90 -12.43 -20.28
C PHE A 18 -10.06 -11.97 -21.47
N ARG A 19 -8.73 -11.98 -21.35
CA ARG A 19 -7.81 -11.66 -22.45
C ARG A 19 -8.00 -12.55 -23.68
N ARG A 20 -8.09 -13.88 -23.48
CA ARG A 20 -8.38 -14.81 -24.57
C ARG A 20 -9.75 -14.52 -25.21
N CYS A 21 -10.72 -14.13 -24.40
CA CYS A 21 -12.04 -13.74 -24.90
C CYS A 21 -11.96 -12.46 -25.73
N THR A 22 -11.20 -11.44 -25.30
CA THR A 22 -11.01 -10.20 -26.07
C THR A 22 -10.32 -10.46 -27.40
N GLU A 23 -9.30 -11.32 -27.43
CA GLU A 23 -8.61 -11.72 -28.67
C GLU A 23 -9.55 -12.42 -29.66
N LEU A 24 -10.31 -13.42 -29.18
CA LEU A 24 -11.25 -14.17 -30.02
C LEU A 24 -12.41 -13.31 -30.55
N THR A 25 -12.70 -12.20 -29.87
CA THR A 25 -13.82 -11.29 -30.21
C THR A 25 -13.37 -9.99 -30.85
N ALA A 26 -12.06 -9.78 -31.09
CA ALA A 26 -11.49 -8.53 -31.59
C ALA A 26 -12.06 -8.09 -32.96
N HIS A 27 -12.62 -9.01 -33.74
CA HIS A 27 -13.22 -8.75 -35.05
C HIS A 27 -14.74 -8.50 -34.99
N ALA A 28 -15.33 -8.40 -33.81
CA ALA A 28 -16.78 -8.25 -33.64
C ALA A 28 -17.30 -6.91 -34.18
N GLN A 29 -18.35 -6.96 -34.98
CA GLN A 29 -19.00 -5.77 -35.52
C GLN A 29 -19.83 -5.05 -34.45
N PRO A 30 -19.80 -3.70 -34.38
CA PRO A 30 -20.59 -2.92 -33.43
C PRO A 30 -22.08 -3.30 -33.42
N GLY A 31 -22.69 -3.37 -32.23
CA GLY A 31 -24.10 -3.72 -32.04
C GLY A 31 -24.42 -5.22 -32.08
N THR A 32 -23.43 -6.09 -32.32
CA THR A 32 -23.62 -7.55 -32.23
C THR A 32 -23.47 -8.07 -30.80
N GLN A 33 -24.06 -9.24 -30.49
CA GLN A 33 -23.82 -9.93 -29.22
C GLN A 33 -22.33 -10.23 -29.00
N LEU A 34 -21.59 -10.51 -30.07
CA LEU A 34 -20.15 -10.73 -30.01
C LEU A 34 -19.39 -9.47 -29.61
N HIS A 35 -19.87 -8.29 -30.04
CA HIS A 35 -19.31 -7.00 -29.64
C HIS A 35 -19.64 -6.64 -28.20
N ALA A 36 -20.86 -6.93 -27.72
CA ALA A 36 -21.20 -6.79 -26.31
C ALA A 36 -20.33 -7.71 -25.42
N LEU A 37 -20.07 -8.94 -25.87
CA LEU A 37 -19.14 -9.85 -25.20
C LEU A 37 -17.70 -9.31 -25.22
N HIS A 38 -17.26 -8.73 -26.34
CA HIS A 38 -15.95 -8.10 -26.44
C HIS A 38 -15.79 -6.98 -25.40
N GLN A 39 -16.75 -6.04 -25.35
CA GLN A 39 -16.76 -4.95 -24.37
C GLN A 39 -16.72 -5.48 -22.94
N THR A 40 -17.61 -6.42 -22.61
CA THR A 40 -17.66 -7.04 -21.28
C THR A 40 -16.33 -7.69 -20.92
N ALA A 41 -15.71 -8.42 -21.85
CA ALA A 41 -14.43 -9.08 -21.61
C ALA A 41 -13.30 -8.05 -21.45
N THR A 42 -13.30 -6.95 -22.19
CA THR A 42 -12.32 -5.87 -22.06
C THR A 42 -12.43 -5.16 -20.71
N ASP A 43 -13.65 -4.83 -20.28
CA ASP A 43 -13.88 -4.15 -19.00
C ASP A 43 -13.44 -5.04 -17.82
N ASN A 44 -13.81 -6.33 -17.86
CA ASN A 44 -13.39 -7.27 -16.82
C ASN A 44 -11.89 -7.59 -16.90
N LEU A 45 -11.28 -7.60 -18.09
CA LEU A 45 -9.83 -7.72 -18.21
C LEU A 45 -9.13 -6.56 -17.51
N LEU A 46 -9.58 -5.31 -17.71
CA LEU A 46 -9.01 -4.14 -17.04
C LEU A 46 -9.12 -4.26 -15.52
N LEU A 47 -10.29 -4.65 -15.01
CA LEU A 47 -10.52 -4.84 -13.58
C LEU A 47 -9.63 -5.92 -12.96
N GLU A 48 -9.60 -7.12 -13.56
CA GLU A 48 -8.87 -8.26 -13.02
C GLU A 48 -7.35 -8.12 -13.21
N SER A 49 -6.90 -7.53 -14.33
CA SER A 49 -5.47 -7.33 -14.58
C SER A 49 -4.83 -6.31 -13.64
N ALA A 50 -5.59 -5.28 -13.20
CA ALA A 50 -5.11 -4.32 -12.20
C ALA A 50 -4.78 -4.98 -10.85
N ALA A 51 -5.40 -6.12 -10.52
CA ALA A 51 -5.10 -6.88 -9.31
C ALA A 51 -3.87 -7.80 -9.44
N VAL A 52 -3.29 -7.91 -10.63
CA VAL A 52 -2.29 -8.94 -10.98
C VAL A 52 -1.02 -8.32 -11.58
N LEU A 53 -1.16 -7.17 -12.25
CA LEU A 53 -0.08 -6.42 -12.88
C LEU A 53 0.09 -5.08 -12.15
N PRO A 54 1.12 -4.93 -11.30
CA PRO A 54 1.30 -3.70 -10.54
C PRO A 54 1.64 -2.53 -11.49
N PRO A 55 0.96 -1.37 -11.37
CA PRO A 55 1.23 -0.21 -12.23
C PRO A 55 2.68 0.30 -12.15
N SER A 56 3.35 0.06 -11.01
CA SER A 56 4.75 0.41 -10.79
C SER A 56 5.70 -0.25 -11.79
N TRP A 57 5.35 -1.40 -12.36
CA TRP A 57 6.19 -2.07 -13.34
C TRP A 57 6.41 -1.26 -14.62
N ILE A 58 5.36 -0.64 -15.15
CA ILE A 58 5.48 0.19 -16.36
C ILE A 58 6.41 1.37 -16.08
N ALA A 59 6.31 1.98 -14.89
CA ALA A 59 7.20 3.07 -14.50
C ALA A 59 8.66 2.61 -14.41
N SER A 60 8.95 1.40 -13.90
CA SER A 60 10.32 0.87 -13.87
C SER A 60 10.94 0.63 -15.24
N LEU A 61 10.13 0.33 -16.27
CA LEU A 61 10.62 0.20 -17.65
C LEU A 61 11.10 1.52 -18.24
N HIS A 62 10.64 2.64 -17.68
CA HIS A 62 11.04 3.98 -18.10
C HIS A 62 12.18 4.57 -17.24
N ASP A 63 12.70 3.81 -16.27
CA ASP A 63 13.82 4.20 -15.42
C ASP A 63 15.14 3.65 -16.00
N GLU A 64 15.79 4.46 -16.84
CA GLU A 64 17.05 4.08 -17.49
C GLU A 64 18.18 3.75 -16.50
N PRO A 65 18.45 4.55 -15.44
CA PRO A 65 19.44 4.18 -14.43
C PRO A 65 19.16 2.84 -13.74
N TRP A 66 17.91 2.59 -13.34
CA TRP A 66 17.51 1.34 -12.70
C TRP A 66 17.71 0.15 -13.66
N LEU A 67 17.26 0.28 -14.90
CA LEU A 67 17.37 -0.77 -15.91
C LEU A 67 18.84 -1.09 -16.25
N ALA A 68 19.68 -0.05 -16.36
CA ALA A 68 21.11 -0.22 -16.62
C ALA A 68 21.82 -0.97 -15.46
N ALA A 69 21.50 -0.62 -14.21
CA ALA A 69 22.03 -1.30 -13.03
C ALA A 69 21.57 -2.76 -12.95
N LEU A 70 20.29 -3.03 -13.25
CA LEU A 70 19.75 -4.39 -13.30
C LEU A 70 20.45 -5.23 -14.38
N GLN A 71 20.57 -4.70 -15.60
CA GLN A 71 21.24 -5.38 -16.71
C GLN A 71 22.70 -5.68 -16.41
N ALA A 72 23.44 -4.70 -15.86
CA ALA A 72 24.84 -4.89 -15.45
C ALA A 72 24.98 -5.96 -14.35
N GLY A 73 24.08 -5.95 -13.36
CA GLY A 73 24.08 -6.93 -12.27
C GLY A 73 23.78 -8.35 -12.72
N ILE A 74 22.81 -8.55 -13.61
CA ILE A 74 22.51 -9.86 -14.21
C ILE A 74 23.72 -10.35 -15.02
N ALA A 75 24.33 -9.50 -15.84
CA ALA A 75 25.50 -9.86 -16.63
C ALA A 75 26.69 -10.27 -15.73
N ALA A 76 26.96 -9.53 -14.66
CA ALA A 76 28.01 -9.84 -13.70
C ALA A 76 27.75 -11.18 -12.98
N ALA A 77 26.51 -11.44 -12.57
CA ALA A 77 26.14 -12.68 -11.91
C ALA A 77 26.29 -13.91 -12.83
N LEU A 78 25.98 -13.77 -14.12
CA LEU A 78 26.20 -14.83 -15.11
C LEU A 78 27.69 -15.14 -15.31
N GLN A 79 28.55 -14.12 -15.31
CA GLN A 79 30.00 -14.31 -15.36
C GLN A 79 30.50 -15.07 -14.14
N GLN A 80 30.05 -14.69 -12.93
CA GLN A 80 30.38 -15.41 -11.69
C GLN A 80 29.89 -16.86 -11.72
N ALA A 81 28.64 -17.10 -12.14
CA ALA A 81 28.07 -18.43 -12.25
C ALA A 81 28.85 -19.34 -13.23
N SER A 82 29.43 -18.75 -14.28
CA SER A 82 30.25 -19.46 -15.27
C SER A 82 31.64 -19.83 -14.74
N GLN A 83 32.17 -19.07 -13.77
CA GLN A 83 33.50 -19.27 -13.17
C GLN A 83 33.50 -20.32 -12.05
N CYS A 84 32.37 -20.53 -11.37
CA CYS A 84 32.25 -21.45 -10.23
C CYS A 84 32.20 -22.95 -10.59
N SER A 85 32.47 -23.35 -11.85
CA SER A 85 32.45 -24.76 -12.27
C SER A 85 33.70 -25.51 -11.78
N SER A 86 33.51 -26.55 -10.95
CA SER A 86 34.59 -27.30 -10.27
C SER A 86 35.49 -28.12 -11.19
N ASP A 87 35.07 -28.39 -12.43
CA ASP A 87 35.77 -29.30 -13.37
C ASP A 87 36.59 -28.58 -14.45
N GLY A 88 36.69 -27.24 -14.41
CA GLY A 88 37.37 -26.45 -15.44
C GLY A 88 36.66 -26.45 -16.80
N THR A 89 35.61 -27.26 -16.97
CA THR A 89 34.60 -27.15 -18.03
C THR A 89 33.65 -26.01 -17.69
N GLN A 90 33.72 -24.92 -18.44
CA GLN A 90 32.73 -23.85 -18.39
C GLN A 90 31.38 -24.39 -18.86
N LEU A 91 30.56 -24.84 -17.90
CA LEU A 91 29.16 -25.13 -18.18
C LEU A 91 28.41 -23.79 -18.24
N PRO A 92 27.58 -23.59 -19.26
CA PRO A 92 26.82 -22.36 -19.42
C PRO A 92 25.80 -22.21 -18.29
N PRO A 93 25.63 -20.99 -17.74
CA PRO A 93 24.77 -20.77 -16.58
C PRO A 93 23.29 -21.06 -16.91
N ARG A 94 22.64 -21.75 -15.97
CA ARG A 94 21.21 -22.06 -15.99
C ARG A 94 20.52 -21.19 -14.94
N VAL A 95 19.57 -20.39 -15.41
CA VAL A 95 18.93 -19.35 -14.62
C VAL A 95 17.51 -19.75 -14.26
N LEU A 96 17.14 -19.55 -13.00
CA LEU A 96 15.77 -19.62 -12.53
C LEU A 96 15.31 -18.23 -12.07
N VAL A 97 14.31 -17.67 -12.72
CA VAL A 97 13.65 -16.43 -12.35
C VAL A 97 12.39 -16.75 -11.56
N CYS A 98 12.21 -16.15 -10.40
CA CYS A 98 11.02 -16.28 -9.56
C CYS A 98 10.27 -14.95 -9.56
N GLY A 99 8.99 -14.96 -9.97
CA GLY A 99 8.18 -13.75 -10.01
C GLY A 99 8.49 -12.81 -11.17
N GLY A 100 8.08 -11.54 -11.04
CA GLY A 100 8.25 -10.51 -12.07
C GLY A 100 7.38 -10.71 -13.31
N LEU A 101 7.64 -9.92 -14.35
CA LEU A 101 6.90 -9.95 -15.63
C LEU A 101 7.74 -10.43 -16.82
N GLY A 102 8.93 -10.99 -16.54
CA GLY A 102 9.77 -11.67 -17.51
C GLY A 102 10.90 -10.83 -18.10
N LEU A 103 11.01 -9.56 -17.71
CA LEU A 103 12.12 -8.70 -18.12
C LEU A 103 13.47 -9.30 -17.71
N GLU A 104 13.57 -9.75 -16.46
CA GLU A 104 14.77 -10.38 -15.90
C GLU A 104 15.15 -11.65 -16.66
N ALA A 105 14.14 -12.42 -17.09
CA ALA A 105 14.34 -13.63 -17.87
C ALA A 105 14.90 -13.31 -19.27
N VAL A 106 14.36 -12.28 -19.91
CA VAL A 106 14.86 -11.78 -21.21
C VAL A 106 16.28 -11.22 -21.07
N LEU A 107 16.55 -10.40 -20.05
CA LEU A 107 17.86 -9.84 -19.78
C LEU A 107 18.90 -10.94 -19.54
N ALA A 108 18.55 -11.96 -18.74
CA ALA A 108 19.43 -13.11 -18.51
C ALA A 108 19.72 -13.89 -19.80
N ALA A 109 18.70 -14.14 -20.63
CA ALA A 109 18.89 -14.77 -21.92
C ALA A 109 19.81 -13.91 -22.82
N GLN A 110 19.53 -12.62 -22.98
CA GLN A 110 20.34 -11.71 -23.80
C GLN A 110 21.79 -11.61 -23.32
N ALA A 111 22.01 -11.68 -22.00
CA ALA A 111 23.34 -11.67 -21.39
C ALA A 111 24.11 -13.01 -21.50
N GLY A 112 23.51 -14.05 -22.12
CA GLY A 112 24.21 -15.29 -22.46
C GLY A 112 23.77 -16.53 -21.70
N ALA A 113 22.71 -16.47 -20.88
CA ALA A 113 22.12 -17.68 -20.31
C ALA A 113 21.62 -18.60 -21.43
N GLN A 114 21.99 -19.89 -21.35
CA GLN A 114 21.55 -20.88 -22.34
C GLN A 114 20.15 -21.41 -22.05
N HIS A 115 19.77 -21.44 -20.77
CA HIS A 115 18.44 -21.85 -20.35
C HIS A 115 17.99 -20.98 -19.19
N VAL A 116 16.82 -20.37 -19.37
CA VAL A 116 16.16 -19.53 -18.38
C VAL A 116 14.77 -20.12 -18.11
N ALA A 117 14.53 -20.56 -16.89
CA ALA A 117 13.19 -20.91 -16.44
C ALA A 117 12.63 -19.74 -15.64
N MET A 118 11.35 -19.42 -15.84
CA MET A 118 10.64 -18.43 -15.06
C MET A 118 9.44 -19.09 -14.36
N LEU A 119 9.43 -19.03 -13.03
CA LEU A 119 8.34 -19.51 -12.19
C LEU A 119 7.39 -18.35 -11.85
N CYS A 120 6.19 -18.41 -12.41
CA CYS A 120 5.08 -17.49 -12.21
C CYS A 120 4.03 -18.17 -11.32
N GLN A 121 4.38 -18.39 -10.05
CA GLN A 121 3.62 -19.22 -9.11
C GLN A 121 2.12 -18.85 -9.11
N ASP A 122 1.28 -19.80 -9.54
CA ASP A 122 -0.19 -19.66 -9.61
C ASP A 122 -0.69 -18.44 -10.44
N ASN A 123 0.17 -17.90 -11.33
CA ASN A 123 -0.13 -16.72 -12.14
C ASN A 123 0.02 -17.01 -13.65
N PRO A 124 -1.03 -17.56 -14.29
CA PRO A 124 -0.99 -17.92 -15.72
C PRO A 124 -0.93 -16.71 -16.65
N LEU A 125 -1.47 -15.55 -16.24
CA LEU A 125 -1.38 -14.32 -17.03
C LEU A 125 0.08 -13.87 -17.17
N THR A 126 0.81 -13.78 -16.05
CA THR A 126 2.23 -13.44 -16.03
C THR A 126 3.07 -14.43 -16.82
N ALA A 127 2.83 -15.74 -16.67
CA ALA A 127 3.55 -16.78 -17.43
C ALA A 127 3.41 -16.59 -18.95
N ARG A 128 2.21 -16.21 -19.40
CA ARG A 128 1.92 -15.95 -20.81
C ARG A 128 2.56 -14.66 -21.30
N LEU A 129 2.42 -13.56 -20.56
CA LEU A 129 3.04 -12.28 -20.90
C LEU A 129 4.57 -12.38 -21.00
N ALA A 130 5.20 -13.10 -20.07
CA ALA A 130 6.63 -13.35 -20.11
C ALA A 130 7.07 -14.18 -21.33
N ALA A 131 6.27 -15.18 -21.73
CA ALA A 131 6.55 -15.96 -22.94
C ALA A 131 6.41 -15.11 -24.22
N GLU A 132 5.40 -14.24 -24.28
CA GLU A 132 5.22 -13.28 -25.39
C GLU A 132 6.37 -12.28 -25.45
N LEU A 133 6.81 -11.76 -24.30
CA LEU A 133 7.96 -10.85 -24.19
C LEU A 133 9.24 -11.53 -24.67
N ALA A 134 9.48 -12.79 -24.29
CA ALA A 134 10.62 -13.57 -24.75
C ALA A 134 10.57 -13.83 -26.27
N ALA A 135 9.39 -14.13 -26.82
CA ALA A 135 9.22 -14.29 -28.26
C ALA A 135 9.49 -13.00 -29.04
N ALA A 136 8.92 -11.87 -28.58
CA ALA A 136 9.15 -10.56 -29.17
C ALA A 136 10.64 -10.13 -29.08
N SER A 137 11.34 -10.59 -28.06
CA SER A 137 12.76 -10.31 -27.82
C SER A 137 13.72 -11.30 -28.51
N GLY A 138 13.21 -12.27 -29.27
CA GLY A 138 14.02 -13.25 -30.00
C GLY A 138 14.74 -14.28 -29.10
N CYS A 139 14.18 -14.59 -27.92
CA CYS A 139 14.75 -15.55 -26.97
C CYS A 139 13.77 -16.63 -26.49
N ALA A 140 12.66 -16.86 -27.21
CA ALA A 140 11.67 -17.89 -26.89
C ALA A 140 12.23 -19.32 -26.87
N ASP A 141 13.33 -19.59 -27.57
CA ASP A 141 14.03 -20.88 -27.57
C ASP A 141 14.81 -21.14 -26.27
N ARG A 142 15.07 -20.09 -25.47
CA ARG A 142 15.87 -20.15 -24.25
C ARG A 142 15.08 -19.87 -22.98
N VAL A 143 13.92 -19.23 -23.09
CA VAL A 143 13.05 -18.88 -21.94
C VAL A 143 11.86 -19.83 -21.87
N THR A 144 11.71 -20.53 -20.76
CA THR A 144 10.55 -21.36 -20.44
C THR A 144 9.79 -20.77 -19.27
N THR A 145 8.47 -20.60 -19.39
CA THR A 145 7.62 -20.12 -18.30
C THR A 145 6.79 -21.26 -17.71
N ALA A 146 6.56 -21.22 -16.40
CA ALA A 146 5.80 -22.23 -15.66
C ALA A 146 4.98 -21.57 -14.55
N THR A 147 3.82 -22.13 -14.22
CA THR A 147 2.99 -21.67 -13.10
C THR A 147 3.20 -22.47 -11.81
N SER A 148 4.01 -23.53 -11.87
CA SER A 148 4.37 -24.36 -10.72
C SER A 148 5.76 -24.98 -10.92
N ALA A 149 6.45 -25.30 -9.81
CA ALA A 149 7.76 -25.95 -9.85
C ALA A 149 7.73 -27.33 -10.55
N ASP A 150 6.63 -28.07 -10.43
CA ASP A 150 6.45 -29.39 -11.06
C ASP A 150 6.53 -29.33 -12.60
N GLN A 151 6.01 -28.25 -13.20
CA GLN A 151 6.09 -28.01 -14.63
C GLN A 151 7.53 -27.79 -15.12
N LEU A 152 8.42 -27.27 -14.25
CA LEU A 152 9.84 -27.11 -14.54
C LEU A 152 10.61 -28.43 -14.37
N GLY A 153 10.18 -29.30 -13.45
CA GLY A 153 10.81 -30.59 -13.16
C GLY A 153 10.62 -31.66 -14.25
N ALA A 154 9.50 -31.63 -14.99
CA ALA A 154 9.20 -32.62 -16.02
C ALA A 154 10.07 -32.56 -17.30
N GLY A 155 10.88 -31.49 -17.46
CA GLY A 155 11.77 -31.28 -18.61
C GLY A 155 13.24 -30.99 -18.25
N ALA A 156 13.62 -31.07 -16.97
CA ALA A 156 14.95 -30.66 -16.52
C ALA A 156 16.03 -31.65 -16.97
N GLN A 157 16.83 -31.22 -17.95
CA GLN A 157 18.15 -31.80 -18.25
C GLN A 157 18.98 -31.94 -16.95
N PRO A 158 19.80 -32.98 -16.79
CA PRO A 158 20.60 -33.20 -15.56
C PRO A 158 21.49 -31.98 -15.29
N GLY A 159 21.33 -31.31 -14.14
CA GLY A 159 22.25 -30.22 -13.76
C GLY A 159 21.75 -29.09 -12.83
N GLY A 160 20.46 -29.04 -12.45
CA GLY A 160 19.94 -27.98 -11.55
C GLY A 160 20.09 -26.55 -12.08
N TYR A 161 19.64 -25.56 -11.31
CA TYR A 161 19.87 -24.13 -11.59
C TYR A 161 20.95 -23.56 -10.67
N ASN A 162 21.97 -22.91 -11.26
CA ASN A 162 23.12 -22.36 -10.53
C ASN A 162 23.04 -20.83 -10.34
N LEU A 163 22.05 -20.17 -10.95
CA LEU A 163 21.71 -18.78 -10.69
C LEU A 163 20.19 -18.64 -10.48
N VAL A 164 19.79 -17.95 -9.41
CA VAL A 164 18.40 -17.63 -9.08
C VAL A 164 18.22 -16.13 -9.06
N ILE A 165 17.24 -15.63 -9.80
CA ILE A 165 16.83 -14.22 -9.79
C ILE A 165 15.47 -14.13 -9.11
N LEU A 166 15.40 -13.41 -8.01
CA LEU A 166 14.17 -13.15 -7.27
C LEU A 166 13.63 -11.81 -7.74
N ALA A 167 12.84 -11.83 -8.82
CA ALA A 167 12.35 -10.62 -9.46
C ALA A 167 11.41 -9.82 -8.53
N ASP A 168 10.60 -10.50 -7.72
CA ASP A 168 9.73 -9.86 -6.73
C ASP A 168 10.50 -9.24 -5.54
N ALA A 169 11.81 -9.50 -5.45
CA ALA A 169 12.70 -8.82 -4.52
C ALA A 169 13.43 -7.64 -5.18
N LEU A 170 13.18 -7.30 -6.44
CA LEU A 170 13.78 -6.16 -7.13
C LEU A 170 12.77 -5.01 -7.19
N GLY A 171 12.99 -3.94 -6.42
CA GLY A 171 12.01 -2.87 -6.27
C GLY A 171 12.18 -2.03 -5.02
N SER A 172 11.19 -1.16 -4.75
CA SER A 172 11.18 -0.28 -3.58
C SER A 172 10.52 -0.90 -2.35
N SER A 173 9.79 -2.01 -2.51
CA SER A 173 9.19 -2.81 -1.44
C SER A 173 9.48 -4.31 -1.67
N VAL A 174 9.40 -5.11 -0.60
CA VAL A 174 9.62 -6.56 -0.65
C VAL A 174 8.57 -7.26 0.21
N ASP A 175 7.78 -8.15 -0.40
CA ASP A 175 6.97 -9.12 0.36
C ASP A 175 7.84 -10.31 0.77
N TRP A 176 8.38 -10.23 1.98
CA TRP A 176 9.22 -11.27 2.56
C TRP A 176 8.51 -12.62 2.68
N GLY A 177 7.20 -12.63 2.90
CA GLY A 177 6.41 -13.85 2.99
C GLY A 177 6.25 -14.52 1.62
N LEU A 178 6.02 -13.74 0.56
CA LEU A 178 6.04 -14.23 -0.81
C LEU A 178 7.41 -14.77 -1.19
N LEU A 179 8.47 -14.02 -0.90
CA LEU A 179 9.85 -14.39 -1.20
C LEU A 179 10.23 -15.73 -0.56
N GLN A 180 9.90 -15.92 0.73
CA GLN A 180 10.13 -17.18 1.43
C GLN A 180 9.37 -18.36 0.78
N ARG A 181 8.11 -18.17 0.39
CA ARG A 181 7.32 -19.21 -0.29
C ARG A 181 7.91 -19.58 -1.66
N GLN A 182 8.34 -18.59 -2.44
CA GLN A 182 8.96 -18.81 -3.74
C GLN A 182 10.28 -19.56 -3.60
N LEU A 183 11.15 -19.13 -2.67
CA LEU A 183 12.41 -19.79 -2.39
C LEU A 183 12.22 -21.25 -1.94
N ALA A 184 11.25 -21.50 -1.06
CA ALA A 184 10.91 -22.86 -0.64
C ALA A 184 10.43 -23.73 -1.82
N ALA A 185 9.61 -23.18 -2.71
CA ALA A 185 9.11 -23.90 -3.88
C ALA A 185 10.22 -24.27 -4.87
N VAL A 186 11.27 -23.47 -4.98
CA VAL A 186 12.37 -23.69 -5.94
C VAL A 186 13.60 -24.37 -5.37
N ALA A 187 13.74 -24.45 -4.05
CA ALA A 187 14.89 -25.08 -3.40
C ALA A 187 15.24 -26.49 -3.94
N PRO A 188 14.26 -27.37 -4.28
CA PRO A 188 14.56 -28.68 -4.88
C PRO A 188 15.14 -28.62 -6.30
N LEU A 189 14.97 -27.51 -7.01
CA LEU A 189 15.45 -27.31 -8.39
C LEU A 189 16.88 -26.75 -8.44
N LEU A 190 17.40 -26.28 -7.31
CA LEU A 190 18.73 -25.67 -7.22
C LEU A 190 19.83 -26.73 -7.13
N VAL A 191 21.04 -26.34 -7.54
CA VAL A 191 22.23 -27.19 -7.34
C VAL A 191 22.47 -27.36 -5.83
N GLN A 192 22.33 -28.59 -5.34
CA GLN A 192 22.48 -28.90 -3.91
C GLN A 192 23.94 -29.19 -3.52
N HIS A 193 24.27 -28.92 -2.24
CA HIS A 193 25.52 -29.39 -1.63
C HIS A 193 25.56 -30.91 -1.60
N GLY A 194 26.62 -31.50 -2.17
CA GLY A 194 26.90 -32.92 -2.02
C GLY A 194 27.11 -33.30 -0.55
N GLY A 195 26.20 -34.08 0.02
CA GLY A 195 26.32 -34.65 1.35
C GLY A 195 26.97 -36.03 1.35
N SER A 196 28.12 -36.12 2.02
CA SER A 196 28.79 -37.31 2.62
C SER A 196 29.81 -38.12 1.80
N SER A 197 31.09 -37.97 2.13
CA SER A 197 31.93 -39.05 2.71
C SER A 197 33.35 -38.53 2.98
N GLY A 198 34.00 -39.10 3.99
CA GLY A 198 35.20 -38.54 4.64
C GLY A 198 36.46 -38.43 3.79
N SER A 199 37.48 -37.86 4.45
CA SER A 199 38.82 -37.51 3.99
C SER A 199 38.93 -36.09 3.40
N GLY A 200 39.79 -35.30 4.05
CA GLY A 200 39.90 -33.87 3.87
C GLY A 200 40.55 -33.49 2.55
N GLN A 201 39.78 -32.76 1.73
CA GLN A 201 40.17 -31.55 0.99
C GLN A 201 38.90 -31.11 0.25
N HIS A 202 38.06 -30.31 0.92
CA HIS A 202 36.83 -29.80 0.33
C HIS A 202 37.17 -28.61 -0.58
N CYS A 203 37.20 -28.83 -1.90
CA CYS A 203 36.90 -27.77 -2.85
C CYS A 203 35.40 -27.43 -2.71
N ALA A 204 35.08 -26.18 -2.41
CA ALA A 204 33.71 -25.68 -2.29
C ALA A 204 33.01 -25.75 -3.66
N ALA A 205 32.27 -26.83 -3.93
CA ALA A 205 31.43 -26.94 -5.12
C ALA A 205 30.21 -25.99 -4.98
N ALA A 206 29.94 -25.26 -6.06
CA ALA A 206 29.16 -24.02 -6.13
C ALA A 206 27.75 -24.07 -5.52
N ALA A 207 27.52 -23.27 -4.47
CA ALA A 207 26.17 -22.86 -4.10
C ALA A 207 25.56 -22.02 -5.24
N SER A 208 24.25 -22.16 -5.48
CA SER A 208 23.55 -21.29 -6.43
C SER A 208 23.68 -19.82 -6.02
N ILE A 209 24.02 -18.97 -6.99
CA ILE A 209 24.04 -17.51 -6.79
C ILE A 209 22.58 -17.03 -6.71
N VAL A 210 22.29 -16.11 -5.78
CA VAL A 210 20.96 -15.50 -5.60
C VAL A 210 21.05 -14.01 -5.87
N LEU A 211 20.15 -13.49 -6.72
CA LEU A 211 19.98 -12.06 -7.00
C LEU A 211 18.61 -11.56 -6.49
N PRO A 212 18.56 -10.38 -5.86
CA PRO A 212 19.72 -9.61 -5.40
C PRO A 212 20.50 -10.39 -4.32
N HIS A 213 21.82 -10.19 -4.28
CA HIS A 213 22.69 -10.84 -3.30
C HIS A 213 22.28 -10.50 -1.86
N ALA A 214 22.00 -9.23 -1.61
CA ALA A 214 21.52 -8.74 -0.33
C ALA A 214 20.59 -7.54 -0.49
N VAL A 215 19.64 -7.45 0.43
CA VAL A 215 18.78 -6.27 0.59
C VAL A 215 19.19 -5.55 1.87
N ARG A 216 19.51 -4.27 1.76
CA ARG A 216 19.84 -3.38 2.87
C ARG A 216 18.66 -2.47 3.14
N ILE A 217 18.23 -2.41 4.39
CA ILE A 217 17.24 -1.46 4.87
C ILE A 217 18.02 -0.26 5.41
N CYS A 218 17.90 0.87 4.75
CA CYS A 218 18.55 2.12 5.12
C CYS A 218 17.54 3.07 5.74
N GLY A 219 17.97 3.86 6.72
CA GLY A 219 17.12 4.82 7.43
C GLY A 219 17.75 6.20 7.57
N GLN A 220 16.90 7.21 7.67
CA GLN A 220 17.23 8.61 7.91
C GLN A 220 16.15 9.28 8.76
N LEU A 221 16.54 9.97 9.83
CA LEU A 221 15.63 10.86 10.57
C LEU A 221 15.32 12.10 9.73
N VAL A 222 14.04 12.45 9.61
CA VAL A 222 13.59 13.57 8.77
C VAL A 222 12.59 14.47 9.49
N GLN A 223 12.70 15.76 9.21
CA GLN A 223 11.65 16.76 9.45
C GLN A 223 10.90 16.97 8.13
N CYS A 224 9.59 16.77 8.13
CA CYS A 224 8.72 16.89 6.96
C CYS A 224 7.30 17.27 7.39
N ALA A 225 7.00 18.57 7.42
CA ALA A 225 5.70 19.09 7.82
C ALA A 225 4.56 18.54 6.94
N ALA A 226 4.81 18.32 5.63
CA ALA A 226 3.82 17.74 4.75
C ALA A 226 3.46 16.29 5.13
N ALA A 227 4.44 15.48 5.53
CA ALA A 227 4.17 14.13 6.04
C ALA A 227 3.33 14.18 7.32
N VAL A 228 3.59 15.14 8.22
CA VAL A 228 2.74 15.37 9.40
C VAL A 228 1.31 15.73 8.98
N ALA A 229 1.14 16.68 8.04
CA ALA A 229 -0.18 17.08 7.54
C ALA A 229 -0.95 15.97 6.79
N LEU A 230 -0.23 14.95 6.30
CA LEU A 230 -0.81 13.74 5.72
C LEU A 230 -1.34 12.75 6.78
N ASN A 231 -1.00 12.94 8.06
CA ASN A 231 -1.33 12.03 9.16
C ASN A 231 -2.05 12.70 10.34
N GLN A 232 -1.97 14.03 10.44
CA GLN A 232 -2.60 14.82 11.50
C GLN A 232 -3.32 16.03 10.89
N VAL A 233 -4.50 16.32 11.40
CA VAL A 233 -5.27 17.54 11.17
C VAL A 233 -4.59 18.71 11.87
N ASP A 234 -4.37 19.80 11.14
CA ASP A 234 -3.99 21.10 11.71
C ASP A 234 -5.22 21.73 12.37
N VAL A 235 -5.36 21.48 13.68
CA VAL A 235 -6.53 21.89 14.46
C VAL A 235 -6.65 23.41 14.58
N GLU A 236 -5.54 24.14 14.58
CA GLU A 236 -5.55 25.60 14.69
C GLU A 236 -6.03 26.22 13.37
N GLN A 237 -5.46 25.75 12.25
CA GLN A 237 -5.89 26.17 10.92
C GLN A 237 -7.35 25.79 10.67
N MET A 238 -7.76 24.57 11.05
CA MET A 238 -9.15 24.14 10.89
C MET A 238 -10.11 24.92 11.78
N ALA A 239 -9.73 25.27 13.00
CA ALA A 239 -10.53 26.17 13.82
C ALA A 239 -10.67 27.54 13.13
N ALA A 240 -9.62 28.09 12.53
CA ALA A 240 -9.71 29.34 11.78
C ALA A 240 -10.65 29.22 10.55
N ASP A 241 -10.47 28.17 9.75
CA ASP A 241 -11.19 27.98 8.49
C ASP A 241 -12.67 27.67 8.70
N THR A 242 -13.00 26.95 9.76
CA THR A 242 -14.39 26.59 10.10
C THR A 242 -15.05 27.61 11.04
N GLY A 243 -14.30 28.63 11.49
CA GLY A 243 -14.73 29.64 12.45
C GLY A 243 -14.85 29.13 13.90
N GLY A 244 -14.20 28.02 14.25
CA GLY A 244 -14.05 27.52 15.61
C GLY A 244 -14.54 26.09 15.85
N LEU A 245 -14.61 25.22 14.83
CA LEU A 245 -14.82 23.78 15.08
C LEU A 245 -13.54 23.15 15.64
N ASP A 246 -13.72 22.18 16.55
CA ASP A 246 -12.63 21.37 17.10
C ASP A 246 -12.59 20.03 16.37
N LEU A 247 -11.48 19.76 15.68
CA LEU A 247 -11.22 18.49 14.98
C LEU A 247 -10.10 17.67 15.63
N SER A 248 -9.70 18.01 16.87
CA SER A 248 -8.66 17.29 17.60
C SER A 248 -8.96 15.80 17.76
N THR A 249 -10.22 15.42 17.91
CA THR A 249 -10.67 14.02 17.96
C THR A 249 -10.28 13.22 16.71
N ALA A 250 -10.15 13.86 15.54
CA ALA A 250 -9.65 13.17 14.34
C ALA A 250 -8.20 12.69 14.52
N ASN A 251 -7.36 13.48 15.20
CA ASN A 251 -5.97 13.12 15.52
C ASN A 251 -5.88 12.00 16.56
N GLU A 252 -6.90 11.86 17.40
CA GLU A 252 -7.01 10.78 18.38
C GLU A 252 -7.48 9.48 17.73
N LEU A 253 -8.38 9.53 16.75
CA LEU A 253 -9.00 8.33 16.16
C LEU A 253 -8.28 7.80 14.92
N LEU A 254 -7.64 8.68 14.15
CA LEU A 254 -7.05 8.34 12.86
C LEU A 254 -5.52 8.40 12.77
N PRO A 255 -4.71 8.30 13.86
CA PRO A 255 -3.27 8.33 13.70
C PRO A 255 -2.80 7.07 12.98
N ARG A 256 -1.96 7.24 11.95
CA ARG A 256 -1.22 6.14 11.33
C ARG A 256 0.17 6.07 11.92
N ALA A 257 0.64 4.85 12.19
CA ALA A 257 2.01 4.63 12.62
C ALA A 257 3.00 4.79 11.47
N ARG A 258 2.57 4.49 10.24
CA ARG A 258 3.44 4.48 9.06
C ARG A 258 2.73 4.90 7.77
N ARG A 259 3.49 5.29 6.76
CA ARG A 259 3.00 5.61 5.41
C ARG A 259 4.11 5.49 4.36
N SER A 260 3.77 4.98 3.17
CA SER A 260 4.64 5.05 1.98
C SER A 260 4.37 6.36 1.23
N LEU A 261 5.42 7.09 0.83
CA LEU A 261 5.34 8.24 -0.06
C LEU A 261 6.66 8.50 -0.80
N GLN A 262 6.58 9.28 -1.88
CA GLN A 262 7.76 9.84 -2.53
C GLN A 262 8.22 11.07 -1.74
N LEU A 263 9.10 10.87 -0.76
CA LEU A 263 9.59 11.95 0.09
C LEU A 263 10.19 13.14 -0.71
N PRO A 264 10.89 12.93 -1.84
CA PRO A 264 11.39 14.04 -2.68
C PRO A 264 10.31 14.97 -3.24
N SER A 265 9.06 14.53 -3.36
CA SER A 265 7.93 15.36 -3.78
C SER A 265 7.53 16.40 -2.73
N TYR A 266 8.09 16.33 -1.52
CA TYR A 266 7.79 17.20 -0.40
C TYR A 266 9.05 17.89 0.12
N GLN A 267 8.90 19.14 0.56
CA GLN A 267 9.98 19.83 1.26
C GLN A 267 10.26 19.13 2.60
N HIS A 268 11.50 18.68 2.78
CA HIS A 268 11.93 17.97 3.97
C HIS A 268 13.38 18.36 4.33
N THR A 269 13.77 18.09 5.58
CA THR A 269 15.13 18.27 6.08
C THR A 269 15.63 16.97 6.68
N ALA A 270 16.79 16.51 6.21
CA ALA A 270 17.50 15.41 6.84
C ALA A 270 18.11 15.85 8.17
N LEU A 271 17.73 15.15 9.25
CA LEU A 271 18.26 15.39 10.60
C LEU A 271 19.49 14.51 10.90
N SER A 272 19.75 13.50 10.09
CA SER A 272 20.87 12.55 10.23
C SER A 272 21.39 12.12 8.86
N SER A 273 22.58 11.52 8.82
CA SER A 273 23.06 10.83 7.62
C SER A 273 22.31 9.51 7.40
N PRO A 274 22.14 9.06 6.14
CA PRO A 274 21.67 7.71 5.84
C PRO A 274 22.47 6.66 6.61
N THR A 275 21.77 5.70 7.22
CA THR A 275 22.37 4.64 8.02
C THR A 275 21.77 3.30 7.65
N THR A 276 22.59 2.30 7.34
CA THR A 276 22.11 0.91 7.14
C THR A 276 21.66 0.34 8.49
N LEU A 277 20.37 0.03 8.60
CA LEU A 277 19.73 -0.49 9.81
C LEU A 277 19.77 -2.01 9.88
N LEU A 278 19.56 -2.68 8.74
CA LEU A 278 19.55 -4.15 8.64
C LEU A 278 20.02 -4.56 7.24
N THR A 279 20.86 -5.59 7.17
CA THR A 279 21.26 -6.23 5.91
C THR A 279 20.77 -7.67 5.91
N VAL A 280 20.03 -8.05 4.87
CA VAL A 280 19.49 -9.39 4.67
C VAL A 280 20.15 -10.03 3.46
N PRO A 281 21.12 -10.94 3.64
CA PRO A 281 21.65 -11.75 2.54
C PRO A 281 20.57 -12.72 2.06
N LEU A 282 20.13 -12.64 0.81
CA LEU A 282 18.97 -13.43 0.35
C LEU A 282 19.28 -14.92 0.24
N ALA A 283 20.55 -15.29 0.04
CA ALA A 283 20.99 -16.68 0.10
C ALA A 283 20.71 -17.33 1.48
N SER A 284 20.66 -16.56 2.57
CA SER A 284 20.35 -17.09 3.90
C SER A 284 18.90 -17.59 4.03
N LEU A 285 18.00 -17.07 3.19
CA LEU A 285 16.59 -17.48 3.16
C LEU A 285 16.39 -18.88 2.56
N LEU A 286 17.35 -19.38 1.76
CA LEU A 286 17.32 -20.74 1.21
C LEU A 286 17.53 -21.83 2.26
N SER A 287 18.21 -21.50 3.37
CA SER A 287 18.53 -22.47 4.44
C SER A 287 17.43 -22.58 5.50
N CYS A 288 16.33 -21.83 5.35
CA CYS A 288 15.22 -21.82 6.29
C CYS A 288 14.27 -22.98 5.99
N SER A 289 14.30 -24.05 6.78
CA SER A 289 13.38 -25.18 6.64
C SER A 289 11.94 -24.76 6.95
N VAL A 290 11.03 -25.00 6.01
CA VAL A 290 9.58 -24.76 6.17
C VAL A 290 8.93 -25.70 7.19
N GLU A 291 9.59 -26.81 7.53
CA GLU A 291 9.00 -27.90 8.31
C GLU A 291 8.65 -27.55 9.77
N ASP A 292 9.27 -26.52 10.37
CA ASP A 292 9.03 -26.18 11.78
C ASP A 292 8.15 -24.94 12.01
N GLY A 293 7.67 -24.28 10.95
CA GLY A 293 6.96 -23.00 11.09
C GLY A 293 7.77 -21.87 11.75
N SER A 294 9.04 -22.13 12.11
CA SER A 294 9.97 -21.11 12.57
C SER A 294 10.51 -20.37 11.35
N THR A 295 9.94 -19.20 11.06
CA THR A 295 10.64 -18.19 10.25
C THR A 295 12.03 -18.00 10.85
N ALA A 296 13.10 -18.03 10.05
CA ALA A 296 14.42 -17.65 10.57
C ALA A 296 14.29 -16.32 11.28
N SER A 297 14.49 -16.34 12.60
CA SER A 297 14.48 -15.13 13.39
C SER A 297 15.74 -14.39 13.00
N HIS A 298 15.63 -13.48 12.02
CA HIS A 298 16.70 -12.53 11.79
C HIS A 298 16.87 -11.77 13.11
N GLN A 299 18.09 -11.84 13.66
CA GLN A 299 18.36 -11.15 14.91
C GLN A 299 18.10 -9.67 14.71
N PRO A 300 17.47 -9.01 15.70
CA PRO A 300 17.24 -7.57 15.63
C PRO A 300 18.58 -6.87 15.41
N ALA A 301 18.66 -6.07 14.36
CA ALA A 301 19.81 -5.22 14.11
C ALA A 301 19.55 -3.87 14.78
N SER A 302 20.59 -3.28 15.36
CA SER A 302 20.52 -1.95 15.97
C SER A 302 21.52 -1.04 15.26
N GLY A 303 21.02 0.06 14.70
CA GLY A 303 21.79 1.13 14.10
C GLY A 303 21.77 2.37 14.99
N ARG A 304 22.88 3.09 15.05
CA ARG A 304 22.96 4.38 15.74
C ARG A 304 23.00 5.50 14.72
N MET A 305 22.14 6.49 14.92
CA MET A 305 22.02 7.65 14.05
C MET A 305 22.42 8.91 14.81
N ALA A 306 23.47 9.58 14.34
CA ALA A 306 23.88 10.87 14.89
C ALA A 306 23.03 11.98 14.27
N VAL A 307 22.47 12.86 15.11
CA VAL A 307 21.72 14.03 14.67
C VAL A 307 22.71 15.07 14.16
N THR A 308 22.73 15.29 12.85
CA THR A 308 23.61 16.26 12.18
C THR A 308 22.99 17.65 12.11
N THR A 309 21.66 17.71 12.08
CA THR A 309 20.88 18.95 11.95
C THR A 309 19.80 18.96 13.02
N ALA A 310 19.73 20.02 13.81
CA ALA A 310 18.67 20.17 14.80
C ALA A 310 17.30 20.36 14.12
N GLY A 311 16.24 19.81 14.70
CA GLY A 311 14.88 19.91 14.15
C GLY A 311 13.87 18.99 14.84
N SER A 312 12.63 19.04 14.36
CA SER A 312 11.54 18.16 14.77
C SER A 312 11.70 16.79 14.12
N ALA A 313 11.84 15.73 14.92
CA ALA A 313 11.81 14.36 14.42
C ALA A 313 10.39 13.97 14.05
N ASP A 314 9.98 14.29 12.81
CA ASP A 314 8.63 14.03 12.31
C ASP A 314 8.47 12.58 11.89
N ALA A 315 9.51 11.97 11.30
CA ALA A 315 9.52 10.56 10.93
C ALA A 315 10.93 9.96 10.86
N LEU A 316 10.99 8.63 11.00
CA LEU A 316 12.08 7.81 10.46
C LEU A 316 11.70 7.43 9.03
N CYS A 317 12.38 8.04 8.06
CA CYS A 317 12.30 7.64 6.66
C CYS A 317 13.21 6.44 6.42
N TRP A 318 12.72 5.38 5.79
CA TRP A 318 13.52 4.22 5.41
C TRP A 318 13.21 3.76 3.98
N TRP A 319 14.19 3.10 3.38
CA TRP A 319 14.16 2.62 2.00
C TRP A 319 15.00 1.37 1.83
N LEU A 320 14.99 0.80 0.63
CA LEU A 320 15.73 -0.40 0.27
C LEU A 320 16.90 -0.06 -0.64
N GLU A 321 18.03 -0.71 -0.37
CA GLU A 321 19.20 -0.74 -1.23
C GLU A 321 19.52 -2.20 -1.55
N GLN A 322 19.47 -2.55 -2.82
CA GLN A 322 19.56 -3.92 -3.30
C GLN A 322 20.90 -4.08 -3.99
N GLN A 323 21.79 -4.77 -3.30
CA GLN A 323 23.06 -5.17 -3.86
C GLN A 323 22.79 -6.33 -4.80
N VAL A 324 22.85 -6.07 -6.12
CA VAL A 324 22.48 -7.10 -7.10
C VAL A 324 23.46 -8.26 -7.03
N VAL A 325 24.76 -7.98 -7.01
CA VAL A 325 25.85 -8.97 -6.99
C VAL A 325 26.78 -8.75 -5.78
N ALA A 326 27.38 -9.83 -5.27
CA ALA A 326 28.36 -9.76 -4.19
C ALA A 326 29.61 -8.94 -4.58
N ASP A 327 30.27 -8.35 -3.59
CA ASP A 327 31.52 -7.62 -3.82
C ASP A 327 32.59 -8.57 -4.38
N GLY A 328 33.22 -8.17 -5.49
CA GLY A 328 34.38 -8.89 -6.03
C GLY A 328 35.59 -8.67 -5.12
N ALA A 329 36.24 -9.75 -4.68
CA ALA A 329 37.41 -9.66 -3.80
C ALA A 329 38.63 -8.97 -4.43
N ASP A 330 38.68 -8.82 -5.76
CA ASP A 330 39.91 -8.50 -6.51
C ASP A 330 39.85 -7.28 -7.46
N GLU A 331 38.71 -6.60 -7.64
CA GLU A 331 38.63 -5.38 -8.47
C GLU A 331 38.13 -4.14 -7.70
N PRO A 332 39.03 -3.37 -7.06
CA PRO A 332 38.67 -2.21 -6.23
C PRO A 332 38.20 -0.95 -7.00
N GLN A 333 37.88 -1.03 -8.30
CA GLN A 333 37.63 0.14 -9.14
C GLN A 333 36.20 0.31 -9.66
N GLN A 334 35.32 -0.70 -9.55
CA GLN A 334 33.90 -0.55 -9.90
C GLN A 334 33.02 -0.91 -8.69
N GLN A 335 32.22 0.04 -8.23
CA GLN A 335 31.17 -0.24 -7.25
C GLN A 335 30.19 -1.25 -7.87
N PRO A 336 29.75 -2.27 -7.10
CA PRO A 336 28.77 -3.22 -7.61
C PRO A 336 27.47 -2.48 -7.97
N PRO A 337 26.74 -2.95 -9.01
CA PRO A 337 25.45 -2.38 -9.35
C PRO A 337 24.50 -2.46 -8.14
N LEU A 338 23.98 -1.28 -7.76
CA LEU A 338 23.10 -1.07 -6.62
C LEU A 338 21.78 -0.49 -7.11
N LEU A 339 20.67 -1.15 -6.81
CA LEU A 339 19.35 -0.57 -6.99
C LEU A 339 18.98 0.12 -5.67
N SER A 340 18.61 1.39 -5.71
CA SER A 340 18.34 2.16 -4.49
C SER A 340 17.04 2.94 -4.61
N SER A 341 16.15 2.75 -3.64
CA SER A 341 14.97 3.59 -3.46
C SER A 341 15.20 4.78 -2.52
N SER A 342 16.46 5.24 -2.38
CA SER A 342 16.78 6.41 -1.56
C SER A 342 16.05 7.68 -2.03
N PRO A 343 15.77 8.65 -1.13
CA PRO A 343 15.27 9.95 -1.55
C PRO A 343 16.17 10.64 -2.60
N SER A 344 17.49 10.44 -2.53
CA SER A 344 18.44 11.01 -3.49
C SER A 344 18.42 10.34 -4.86
N SER A 345 17.89 9.12 -4.97
CA SER A 345 17.76 8.40 -6.25
C SER A 345 16.69 9.03 -7.15
N CYS A 346 15.85 9.92 -6.62
CA CYS A 346 14.72 10.49 -7.32
C CYS A 346 14.64 12.00 -7.07
N PRO A 347 15.11 12.85 -8.00
CA PRO A 347 15.02 14.30 -7.86
C PRO A 347 13.57 14.78 -7.74
N ALA A 348 13.32 15.81 -6.93
CA ALA A 348 11.97 16.34 -6.68
C ALA A 348 11.16 16.69 -7.95
N GLY A 349 11.82 17.13 -9.02
CA GLY A 349 11.19 17.46 -10.30
C GLY A 349 10.82 16.25 -11.17
N GLU A 350 11.35 15.07 -10.84
CA GLU A 350 11.20 13.83 -11.61
C GLU A 350 10.42 12.76 -10.84
N ALA A 351 10.09 12.99 -9.56
CA ALA A 351 9.35 12.01 -8.74
C ALA A 351 8.07 11.49 -9.38
N ALA A 352 7.33 12.35 -10.07
CA ALA A 352 6.12 11.96 -10.82
C ALA A 352 6.39 10.96 -11.97
N LEU A 353 7.63 10.87 -12.46
CA LEU A 353 8.07 9.93 -13.50
C LEU A 353 8.59 8.60 -12.90
N HIS A 354 9.02 8.60 -11.65
CA HIS A 354 9.56 7.42 -10.95
C HIS A 354 8.55 6.86 -9.92
N LEU A 355 7.31 6.62 -10.35
CA LEU A 355 6.21 6.12 -9.50
C LEU A 355 6.44 4.72 -8.88
N HIS A 356 7.55 4.06 -9.22
CA HIS A 356 7.96 2.79 -8.64
C HIS A 356 9.02 2.95 -7.53
N ILE A 357 9.54 4.16 -7.30
CA ILE A 357 10.47 4.48 -6.22
C ILE A 357 9.69 5.11 -5.07
N TRP A 358 9.63 4.39 -3.95
CA TRP A 358 8.95 4.83 -2.73
C TRP A 358 9.90 4.82 -1.54
N GLN A 359 9.63 5.73 -0.60
CA GLN A 359 10.17 5.69 0.74
C GLN A 359 9.06 5.42 1.73
N HIS A 360 9.43 4.82 2.86
CA HIS A 360 8.50 4.47 3.91
C HIS A 360 8.81 5.31 5.14
N LEU A 361 7.78 5.89 5.73
CA LEU A 361 7.89 6.66 6.96
C LEU A 361 7.32 5.86 8.13
N GLU A 362 8.08 5.78 9.21
CA GLU A 362 7.54 5.51 10.55
C GLU A 362 7.37 6.85 11.25
N TYR A 363 6.12 7.24 11.54
CA TYR A 363 5.82 8.52 12.16
C TYR A 363 6.37 8.57 13.58
N MET A 364 6.91 9.72 13.94
CA MET A 364 7.52 9.96 15.25
C MET A 364 6.69 10.97 16.05
N ASN A 365 6.98 11.07 17.35
CA ASN A 365 6.29 11.93 18.30
C ASN A 365 6.68 13.42 18.19
N ARG A 366 7.41 13.82 17.14
CA ARG A 366 7.89 15.20 16.87
C ARG A 366 8.77 15.76 17.97
N GLN A 367 9.54 14.89 18.63
CA GLN A 367 10.53 15.34 19.59
C GLN A 367 11.55 16.26 18.91
N GLN A 368 11.84 17.39 19.55
CA GLN A 368 12.92 18.29 19.10
C GLN A 368 14.25 17.64 19.40
N LEU A 369 15.05 17.45 18.34
CA LEU A 369 16.39 16.90 18.41
C LEU A 369 17.43 18.00 18.25
N ALA A 370 18.48 17.95 19.06
CA ALA A 370 19.63 18.83 18.96
C ALA A 370 20.76 18.17 18.15
N ALA A 371 21.53 19.00 17.42
CA ALA A 371 22.72 18.51 16.74
C ALA A 371 23.72 17.91 17.74
N GLY A 372 24.23 16.72 17.44
CA GLY A 372 25.10 15.95 18.31
C GLY A 372 24.39 14.92 19.19
N GLU A 373 23.05 14.93 19.26
CA GLU A 373 22.31 13.84 19.90
C GLU A 373 22.44 12.53 19.11
N ALA A 374 22.23 11.41 19.79
CA ALA A 374 22.24 10.08 19.19
C ALA A 374 20.88 9.40 19.40
N VAL A 375 20.35 8.84 18.31
CA VAL A 375 19.13 8.06 18.31
C VAL A 375 19.49 6.61 17.98
N ASP A 376 19.12 5.70 18.86
CA ASP A 376 19.29 4.27 18.64
C ASP A 376 18.02 3.72 17.95
N VAL A 377 18.21 3.09 16.79
CA VAL A 377 17.15 2.50 15.98
C VAL A 377 17.38 0.99 15.91
N ARG A 378 16.44 0.21 16.41
CA ARG A 378 16.42 -1.24 16.22
C ARG A 378 15.40 -1.62 15.17
N CYS A 379 15.85 -2.41 14.19
CA CYS A 379 15.06 -2.92 13.08
C CYS A 379 15.07 -4.45 13.13
N GLN A 380 13.89 -5.07 12.95
CA GLN A 380 13.75 -6.51 12.93
C GLN A 380 12.72 -6.94 11.87
N LEU A 381 13.01 -8.02 11.17
CA LEU A 381 12.03 -8.69 10.33
C LEU A 381 11.09 -9.54 11.21
N GLY A 382 9.81 -9.20 11.23
CA GLY A 382 8.77 -9.90 11.97
C GLY A 382 8.40 -11.21 11.30
N GLY A 383 8.39 -12.31 12.08
CA GLY A 383 7.84 -13.59 11.65
C GLY A 383 6.31 -13.61 11.77
N SER A 384 5.65 -14.37 10.89
CA SER A 384 4.22 -14.69 11.03
C SER A 384 4.06 -15.72 12.15
N SER A 385 4.13 -15.28 13.42
CA SER A 385 3.75 -16.14 14.53
C SER A 385 2.24 -16.07 14.70
N GLY A 386 1.56 -17.16 14.35
CA GLY A 386 0.17 -17.38 14.75
C GLY A 386 0.02 -17.18 16.26
N GLY A 387 -1.04 -16.47 16.66
CA GLY A 387 -1.26 -16.07 18.05
C GLY A 387 -1.18 -17.23 19.03
N GLY A 388 -0.35 -17.09 20.06
CA GLY A 388 -0.27 -18.06 21.15
C GLY A 388 0.98 -17.87 21.99
N GLY A 389 0.94 -16.97 22.96
CA GLY A 389 2.03 -16.84 23.94
C GLY A 389 1.88 -15.61 24.84
N GLY A 390 1.04 -15.72 25.88
CA GLY A 390 1.00 -14.75 26.97
C GLY A 390 2.31 -14.72 27.73
N GLY A 391 3.02 -13.60 27.63
CA GLY A 391 4.21 -13.27 28.42
C GLY A 391 4.20 -11.76 28.69
N SER A 392 4.21 -11.41 29.98
CA SER A 392 3.90 -10.09 30.53
C SER A 392 4.91 -8.97 30.25
N SER A 393 4.37 -7.75 30.18
CA SER A 393 5.00 -6.42 30.34
C SER A 393 6.05 -5.98 29.30
N GLY A 394 5.53 -5.53 28.17
CA GLY A 394 6.17 -4.67 27.18
C GLY A 394 5.17 -4.52 26.06
N ALA A 395 4.62 -3.32 25.84
CA ALA A 395 3.52 -3.10 24.90
C ALA A 395 3.90 -3.65 23.52
N ALA A 396 3.36 -4.84 23.18
CA ALA A 396 3.49 -5.44 21.88
C ALA A 396 2.58 -4.65 20.93
N TYR A 397 3.17 -3.63 20.29
CA TYR A 397 2.55 -2.91 19.19
C TYR A 397 2.36 -3.91 18.05
N VAL A 398 1.12 -4.35 17.86
CA VAL A 398 0.77 -5.31 16.80
C VAL A 398 0.90 -4.62 15.45
N ALA A 399 1.78 -5.14 14.60
CA ALA A 399 1.87 -4.81 13.18
C ALA A 399 0.58 -5.25 12.48
N ALA A 400 -0.29 -4.29 12.16
CA ALA A 400 -1.37 -4.47 11.19
C ALA A 400 -0.76 -4.51 9.77
N SER A 401 -0.03 -5.57 9.44
CA SER A 401 0.75 -5.73 8.21
C SER A 401 -0.06 -6.19 6.99
N GLY A 402 -1.38 -5.99 6.99
CA GLY A 402 -2.27 -6.53 5.95
C GLY A 402 -2.85 -5.53 4.95
N MET A 403 -2.80 -4.21 5.22
CA MET A 403 -3.68 -3.28 4.48
C MET A 403 -3.21 -1.82 4.45
N GLN A 404 -1.92 -1.54 4.65
CA GLN A 404 -1.42 -0.15 4.72
C GLN A 404 -0.59 0.28 3.51
N ASP A 405 -0.33 -0.62 2.56
CA ASP A 405 0.41 -0.33 1.33
C ASP A 405 -0.54 -0.12 0.14
N LEU A 406 -1.59 0.68 0.32
CA LEU A 406 -2.30 1.25 -0.83
C LEU A 406 -1.48 2.44 -1.35
N SER A 407 -0.35 2.13 -1.97
CA SER A 407 0.10 2.89 -3.13
C SER A 407 -1.08 2.96 -4.11
N LEU A 408 -1.15 3.98 -4.96
CA LEU A 408 -2.20 4.19 -5.97
C LEU A 408 -2.26 3.09 -7.06
N GLY A 409 -1.89 1.84 -6.75
CA GLY A 409 -1.86 0.71 -7.66
C GLY A 409 -1.59 -0.68 -7.07
N ASP A 410 -1.19 -0.83 -5.81
CA ASP A 410 -0.75 -2.15 -5.29
C ASP A 410 -1.73 -2.68 -4.23
N ILE A 411 -2.73 -3.44 -4.68
CA ILE A 411 -3.56 -4.26 -3.79
C ILE A 411 -2.79 -5.57 -3.53
N PRO A 412 -2.37 -5.89 -2.30
CA PRO A 412 -1.83 -7.23 -2.04
C PRO A 412 -2.94 -8.26 -2.27
N ALA A 413 -2.79 -9.09 -3.31
CA ALA A 413 -3.77 -10.07 -3.75
C ALA A 413 -3.94 -11.29 -2.82
N SER A 414 -3.53 -11.24 -1.55
CA SER A 414 -3.83 -12.33 -0.61
C SER A 414 -3.85 -11.85 0.85
N GLY A 415 -4.97 -12.06 1.53
CA GLY A 415 -5.18 -11.73 2.95
C GLY A 415 -4.42 -12.62 3.94
N LYS A 416 -3.16 -12.95 3.68
CA LYS A 416 -2.26 -13.62 4.64
C LYS A 416 -1.24 -12.61 5.14
N ALA A 417 -1.06 -12.55 6.47
CA ALA A 417 -0.13 -11.63 7.13
C ALA A 417 1.29 -11.79 6.54
N ALA A 418 1.73 -10.80 5.77
CA ALA A 418 3.09 -10.72 5.27
C ALA A 418 4.05 -10.48 6.45
N ALA A 419 5.23 -11.08 6.36
CA ALA A 419 6.33 -10.76 7.27
C ALA A 419 6.63 -9.25 7.16
N SER A 420 6.57 -8.55 8.28
CA SER A 420 6.62 -7.09 8.34
C SER A 420 7.87 -6.60 9.06
N LEU A 421 8.40 -5.46 8.64
CA LEU A 421 9.48 -4.80 9.38
C LEU A 421 8.91 -4.11 10.62
N ASN A 422 9.58 -4.38 11.75
CA ASN A 422 9.29 -3.78 13.04
C ASN A 422 10.47 -2.89 13.44
N PHE A 423 10.15 -1.66 13.82
CA PHE A 423 11.11 -0.67 14.26
C PHE A 423 10.87 -0.33 15.74
N SER A 424 11.96 -0.06 16.45
CA SER A 424 11.93 0.63 17.74
C SER A 424 12.98 1.73 17.69
N VAL A 425 12.58 2.95 18.06
CA VAL A 425 13.42 4.15 17.95
C VAL A 425 13.44 4.81 19.31
N GLN A 426 14.63 4.98 19.90
CA GLN A 426 14.80 5.51 21.24
C GLN A 426 15.91 6.56 21.27
N LEU A 427 15.73 7.59 22.07
CA LEU A 427 16.84 8.50 22.40
C LEU A 427 17.79 7.84 23.38
N GLN A 428 19.08 8.15 23.21
CA GLN A 428 20.08 7.73 24.18
C GLN A 428 19.99 8.60 25.44
N ASP A 429 19.76 7.98 26.60
CA ASP A 429 19.97 8.65 27.88
C ASP A 429 21.46 8.93 28.06
N GLY A 430 21.83 10.20 28.28
CA GLY A 430 23.22 10.64 28.47
C GLY A 430 23.94 10.08 29.71
N SER A 431 23.36 9.10 30.41
CA SER A 431 23.98 8.42 31.55
C SER A 431 24.71 7.15 31.09
N SER A 432 26.04 7.20 31.14
CA SER A 432 26.98 6.11 30.85
C SER A 432 26.96 4.95 31.88
N GLY A 433 25.78 4.55 32.38
CA GLY A 433 25.60 3.46 33.33
C GLY A 433 25.06 2.20 32.67
N SER A 434 25.66 1.05 32.96
CA SER A 434 25.33 -0.28 32.43
C SER A 434 23.99 -0.87 32.92
N GLY A 435 22.92 -0.07 32.94
CA GLY A 435 21.56 -0.48 33.30
C GLY A 435 20.61 -0.19 32.16
N SER A 436 19.95 -1.23 31.64
CA SER A 436 18.86 -1.18 30.66
C SER A 436 17.62 -0.46 31.24
N THR A 437 17.66 0.86 31.40
CA THR A 437 16.43 1.67 31.44
C THR A 437 15.95 1.81 30.00
N ALA A 438 14.76 1.28 29.70
CA ALA A 438 14.17 1.40 28.37
C ALA A 438 13.97 2.89 28.05
N GLY A 439 14.72 3.42 27.07
CA GLY A 439 14.61 4.81 26.66
C GLY A 439 13.20 5.11 26.14
N GLN A 440 12.78 6.38 26.26
CA GLN A 440 11.48 6.82 25.74
C GLN A 440 11.41 6.55 24.22
N SER A 441 10.38 5.83 23.79
CA SER A 441 10.13 5.62 22.36
C SER A 441 9.84 6.94 21.66
N LEU A 442 10.50 7.17 20.53
CA LEU A 442 10.26 8.32 19.66
C LEU A 442 9.19 8.05 18.61
N LEU A 443 8.78 6.80 18.40
CA LEU A 443 7.70 6.47 17.48
C LEU A 443 6.36 6.99 17.99
N LEU A 444 5.49 7.41 17.07
CA LEU A 444 4.13 7.83 17.37
C LEU A 444 3.36 6.64 17.98
N PRO A 445 2.82 6.76 19.20
CA PRO A 445 2.07 5.69 19.82
C PRO A 445 0.72 5.54 19.11
N VAL A 446 0.50 4.38 18.50
CA VAL A 446 -0.77 4.01 17.86
C VAL A 446 -1.24 2.68 18.43
N THR A 447 -2.48 2.65 18.93
CA THR A 447 -3.13 1.44 19.42
C THR A 447 -3.59 0.55 18.26
N SER A 448 -3.85 -0.74 18.53
CA SER A 448 -4.39 -1.66 17.52
C SER A 448 -5.76 -1.23 17.00
N GLU A 449 -6.59 -0.61 17.84
CA GLU A 449 -7.91 -0.08 17.47
C GLU A 449 -7.77 1.11 16.50
N GLN A 450 -6.95 2.11 16.85
CA GLN A 450 -6.65 3.24 15.97
C GLN A 450 -6.06 2.77 14.63
N ALA A 451 -5.15 1.79 14.65
CA ALA A 451 -4.57 1.24 13.43
C ALA A 451 -5.61 0.55 12.53
N ALA A 452 -6.59 -0.15 13.12
CA ALA A 452 -7.68 -0.79 12.38
C ALA A 452 -8.62 0.24 11.76
N VAL A 453 -9.04 1.24 12.53
CA VAL A 453 -9.88 2.36 12.03
C VAL A 453 -9.17 3.11 10.92
N ALA A 454 -7.91 3.51 11.13
CA ALA A 454 -7.14 4.22 10.12
C ALA A 454 -6.91 3.36 8.84
N ALA A 455 -6.78 2.04 8.96
CA ALA A 455 -6.68 1.16 7.79
C ALA A 455 -7.97 1.10 6.96
N ALA A 456 -9.14 1.23 7.59
CA ALA A 456 -10.44 1.27 6.90
C ALA A 456 -10.75 2.63 6.24
N VAL A 457 -10.12 3.71 6.70
CA VAL A 457 -10.33 5.06 6.18
C VAL A 457 -9.36 5.35 5.02
N PRO A 458 -9.82 5.97 3.90
CA PRO A 458 -8.95 6.35 2.79
C PRO A 458 -7.75 7.21 3.21
N GLN A 459 -6.58 6.95 2.63
CA GLN A 459 -5.32 7.63 3.03
C GLN A 459 -5.30 9.14 2.78
N TYR A 460 -6.15 9.64 1.89
CA TYR A 460 -6.29 11.06 1.60
C TYR A 460 -7.21 11.79 2.59
N HIS A 461 -7.90 11.08 3.49
CA HIS A 461 -8.93 11.69 4.34
C HIS A 461 -8.37 12.81 5.23
N THR A 462 -7.23 12.56 5.91
CA THR A 462 -6.59 13.58 6.77
C THR A 462 -6.09 14.77 5.97
N SER A 463 -5.50 14.55 4.78
CA SER A 463 -5.07 15.65 3.91
C SER A 463 -6.24 16.46 3.36
N MET A 464 -7.37 15.81 3.10
CA MET A 464 -8.61 16.47 2.68
C MET A 464 -9.17 17.35 3.80
N LEU A 465 -9.11 16.91 5.05
CA LEU A 465 -9.46 17.76 6.20
C LEU A 465 -8.56 18.99 6.29
N ASN A 466 -7.27 18.86 5.97
CA ASN A 466 -6.34 19.99 5.95
C ASN A 466 -6.44 20.89 4.71
N ASP A 467 -7.36 20.62 3.78
CA ASP A 467 -7.57 21.48 2.61
C ASP A 467 -8.38 22.72 3.01
N SER A 468 -7.65 23.78 3.36
CA SER A 468 -8.20 25.06 3.78
C SER A 468 -9.09 25.71 2.71
N ALA A 469 -8.62 25.75 1.46
CA ALA A 469 -9.35 26.38 0.37
C ALA A 469 -10.69 25.67 0.12
N ARG A 470 -10.67 24.33 0.13
CA ARG A 470 -11.88 23.50 0.06
C ARG A 470 -12.81 23.77 1.23
N THR A 471 -12.28 23.73 2.46
CA THR A 471 -13.08 23.93 3.68
C THR A 471 -13.76 25.30 3.71
N VAL A 472 -13.04 26.37 3.35
CA VAL A 472 -13.59 27.73 3.26
C VAL A 472 -14.68 27.82 2.19
N ALA A 473 -14.45 27.24 1.01
CA ALA A 473 -15.44 27.22 -0.07
C ALA A 473 -16.73 26.51 0.35
N TYR A 474 -16.62 25.34 1.02
CA TYR A 474 -17.79 24.64 1.56
C TYR A 474 -18.49 25.41 2.66
N ARG A 475 -17.75 26.00 3.61
CA ARG A 475 -18.33 26.83 4.67
C ARG A 475 -19.18 27.95 4.09
N ASP A 476 -18.62 28.71 3.15
CA ASP A 476 -19.29 29.88 2.58
C ASP A 476 -20.48 29.47 1.70
N GLY A 477 -20.33 28.41 0.91
CA GLY A 477 -21.42 27.84 0.10
C GLY A 477 -22.57 27.29 0.94
N ILE A 478 -22.27 26.57 2.02
CA ILE A 478 -23.27 26.04 2.97
C ILE A 478 -23.99 27.20 3.66
N ALA A 479 -23.27 28.23 4.11
CA ALA A 479 -23.89 29.40 4.73
C ALA A 479 -24.86 30.11 3.76
N ALA A 480 -24.46 30.29 2.49
CA ALA A 480 -25.33 30.87 1.47
C ALA A 480 -26.58 30.00 1.20
N ALA A 481 -26.41 28.68 1.06
CA ALA A 481 -27.50 27.75 0.84
C ALA A 481 -28.50 27.72 2.00
N MET A 482 -28.00 27.80 3.24
CA MET A 482 -28.84 27.87 4.43
C MET A 482 -29.66 29.16 4.48
N LEU A 483 -29.06 30.32 4.17
CA LEU A 483 -29.78 31.59 4.08
C LEU A 483 -30.88 31.55 3.01
N GLU A 484 -30.60 30.96 1.86
CA GLU A 484 -31.60 30.79 0.79
C GLU A 484 -32.75 29.87 1.23
N ALA A 485 -32.45 28.76 1.89
CA ALA A 485 -33.45 27.83 2.41
C ALA A 485 -34.33 28.48 3.50
N GLU A 486 -33.75 29.28 4.39
CA GLU A 486 -34.49 30.05 5.39
C GLU A 486 -35.42 31.09 4.74
N ALA A 487 -34.93 31.82 3.73
CA ALA A 487 -35.73 32.79 3.00
C ALA A 487 -36.91 32.12 2.26
N LYS A 488 -36.68 30.97 1.62
CA LYS A 488 -37.73 30.16 0.98
C LYS A 488 -38.76 29.69 1.99
N ALA A 489 -38.32 29.19 3.15
CA ALA A 489 -39.23 28.76 4.21
C ALA A 489 -40.06 29.92 4.79
N ALA A 490 -39.48 31.11 4.93
CA ALA A 490 -40.18 32.33 5.32
C ALA A 490 -41.24 32.77 4.31
N ALA A 491 -40.90 32.75 3.01
CA ALA A 491 -41.84 33.08 1.94
C ALA A 491 -43.01 32.09 1.88
N ALA A 492 -42.73 30.79 1.99
CA ALA A 492 -43.76 29.75 2.02
C ALA A 492 -44.69 29.89 3.23
N ALA A 493 -44.14 30.12 4.43
CA ALA A 493 -44.95 30.33 5.62
C ALA A 493 -45.84 31.58 5.54
N ALA A 494 -45.35 32.66 4.93
CA ALA A 494 -46.15 33.86 4.69
C ALA A 494 -47.29 33.60 3.71
N ALA A 495 -47.05 32.82 2.65
CA ALA A 495 -48.08 32.43 1.69
C ALA A 495 -49.18 31.55 2.33
N ASP A 496 -48.79 30.65 3.22
CA ASP A 496 -49.70 29.70 3.90
C ASP A 496 -50.29 30.23 5.21
N SER A 497 -50.09 31.51 5.53
CA SER A 497 -50.51 32.14 6.80
C SER A 497 -50.04 31.38 8.06
N GLN A 498 -48.87 30.74 7.97
CA GLN A 498 -48.27 30.03 9.09
C GLN A 498 -47.61 31.03 10.05
N PRO A 499 -47.80 30.88 11.38
CA PRO A 499 -47.30 31.83 12.35
C PRO A 499 -45.76 31.85 12.45
N GLN A 500 -45.08 30.78 12.04
CA GLN A 500 -43.62 30.70 12.01
C GLN A 500 -43.13 29.87 10.81
N PRO A 501 -42.01 30.25 10.17
CA PRO A 501 -41.40 29.45 9.13
C PRO A 501 -40.86 28.14 9.68
N ARG A 502 -41.02 27.07 8.90
CA ARG A 502 -40.38 25.80 9.20
C ARG A 502 -38.87 25.94 9.05
N ARG A 503 -38.11 25.41 10.00
CA ARG A 503 -36.65 25.41 9.89
C ARG A 503 -36.17 24.46 8.78
N PRO A 504 -35.12 24.82 8.01
CA PRO A 504 -34.56 23.94 7.01
C PRO A 504 -34.05 22.62 7.60
N LEU A 505 -34.32 21.53 6.89
CA LEU A 505 -33.78 20.18 7.10
C LEU A 505 -32.64 19.97 6.10
N VAL A 506 -31.48 19.57 6.60
CA VAL A 506 -30.30 19.29 5.78
C VAL A 506 -30.11 17.79 5.65
N LEU A 507 -29.88 17.31 4.43
CA LEU A 507 -29.39 15.96 4.15
C LEU A 507 -27.95 16.05 3.66
N GLU A 508 -27.04 15.25 4.20
CA GLU A 508 -25.70 15.04 3.63
C GLU A 508 -25.56 13.60 3.13
N ILE A 509 -25.03 13.44 1.91
CA ILE A 509 -24.69 12.15 1.34
C ILE A 509 -23.18 11.99 1.31
N GLY A 510 -22.67 10.88 1.85
CA GLY A 510 -21.23 10.63 1.95
C GLY A 510 -20.60 11.47 3.04
N SER A 511 -21.15 11.38 4.26
CA SER A 511 -20.80 12.28 5.36
C SER A 511 -19.33 12.24 5.77
N GLY A 512 -18.60 11.16 5.46
CA GLY A 512 -17.23 11.02 5.88
C GLY A 512 -17.10 11.21 7.39
N SER A 513 -16.23 12.13 7.81
CA SER A 513 -16.05 12.52 9.21
C SER A 513 -17.06 13.56 9.73
N GLY A 514 -18.06 13.94 8.94
CA GLY A 514 -19.16 14.82 9.33
C GLY A 514 -18.84 16.32 9.28
N LEU A 515 -17.77 16.72 8.60
CA LEU A 515 -17.34 18.12 8.54
C LEU A 515 -18.41 19.04 7.95
N LEU A 516 -19.08 18.68 6.85
CA LEU A 516 -20.08 19.58 6.24
C LEU A 516 -21.35 19.68 7.10
N LEU A 517 -21.74 18.63 7.81
CA LEU A 517 -22.83 18.72 8.79
C LEU A 517 -22.50 19.65 9.95
N LEU A 518 -21.25 19.65 10.43
CA LEU A 518 -20.79 20.61 11.44
C LEU A 518 -20.84 22.04 10.89
N LEU A 519 -20.42 22.26 9.64
CA LEU A 519 -20.52 23.56 8.98
C LEU A 519 -21.98 24.00 8.81
N ALA A 520 -22.87 23.09 8.43
CA ALA A 520 -24.30 23.36 8.34
C ALA A 520 -24.89 23.73 9.70
N ARG A 521 -24.49 23.02 10.76
CA ARG A 521 -24.90 23.32 12.13
C ARG A 521 -24.47 24.73 12.54
N LYS A 522 -23.25 25.13 12.20
CA LYS A 522 -22.74 26.49 12.42
C LYS A 522 -23.46 27.56 11.60
N ALA A 523 -23.88 27.20 10.39
CA ALA A 523 -24.70 28.06 9.53
C ALA A 523 -26.17 28.16 10.00
N GLY A 524 -26.54 27.54 11.12
CA GLY A 524 -27.88 27.65 11.72
C GLY A 524 -28.80 26.46 11.48
N ALA A 525 -28.34 25.42 10.79
CA ALA A 525 -29.13 24.20 10.60
C ALA A 525 -29.55 23.65 11.97
N SER A 526 -30.86 23.39 12.10
CA SER A 526 -31.42 22.95 13.38
C SER A 526 -31.57 21.44 13.46
N HIS A 527 -31.74 20.78 12.32
CA HIS A 527 -31.76 19.33 12.17
C HIS A 527 -31.04 18.96 10.88
N SER A 528 -30.12 18.01 10.99
CA SER A 528 -29.37 17.51 9.84
C SER A 528 -29.25 15.99 9.93
N VAL A 529 -29.42 15.33 8.79
CA VAL A 529 -29.25 13.88 8.66
C VAL A 529 -28.14 13.64 7.65
N GLY A 530 -27.13 12.88 8.02
CA GLY A 530 -26.08 12.39 7.13
C GLY A 530 -26.21 10.90 6.89
N CYS A 531 -25.57 10.40 5.84
CA CYS A 531 -25.34 8.97 5.67
C CYS A 531 -23.88 8.68 5.32
N GLU A 532 -23.30 7.66 5.97
CA GLU A 532 -21.95 7.16 5.72
C GLU A 532 -22.01 5.63 5.69
N ARG A 533 -21.47 5.01 4.63
CA ARG A 533 -21.53 3.55 4.44
C ARG A 533 -20.41 2.82 5.17
N LEU A 534 -19.29 3.49 5.46
CA LEU A 534 -18.14 2.92 6.17
C LEU A 534 -18.37 3.05 7.68
N PRO A 535 -18.60 1.95 8.41
CA PRO A 535 -18.89 2.01 9.85
C PRO A 535 -17.82 2.72 10.67
N GLU A 536 -16.55 2.51 10.33
CA GLU A 536 -15.41 3.12 11.02
C GLU A 536 -15.41 4.64 10.86
N LEU A 537 -15.75 5.13 9.66
CA LEU A 537 -15.79 6.57 9.38
C LEU A 537 -17.05 7.22 9.96
N GLN A 538 -18.17 6.50 9.98
CA GLN A 538 -19.40 6.92 10.69
C GLN A 538 -19.15 7.10 12.20
N GLN A 539 -18.38 6.19 12.82
CA GLN A 539 -18.01 6.30 14.23
C GLN A 539 -17.13 7.53 14.49
N VAL A 540 -16.18 7.82 13.59
CA VAL A 540 -15.39 9.06 13.65
C VAL A 540 -16.29 10.29 13.58
N ALA A 541 -17.26 10.31 12.65
CA ALA A 541 -18.21 11.41 12.53
C ALA A 541 -19.05 11.59 13.80
N ALA A 542 -19.55 10.50 14.39
CA ALA A 542 -20.34 10.57 15.62
C ALA A 542 -19.54 11.19 16.79
N GLN A 543 -18.26 10.83 16.94
CA GLN A 543 -17.40 11.40 17.98
C GLN A 543 -17.07 12.87 17.73
N LEU A 544 -16.82 13.27 16.48
CA LEU A 544 -16.61 14.68 16.12
C LEU A 544 -17.87 15.53 16.34
N LEU A 545 -19.05 15.00 16.00
CA LEU A 545 -20.33 15.64 16.32
C LEU A 545 -20.53 15.79 17.82
N GLN A 546 -20.13 14.79 18.62
CA GLN A 546 -20.20 14.87 20.07
C GLN A 546 -19.23 15.93 20.63
N ALA A 547 -17.97 15.94 20.18
CA ALA A 547 -16.94 16.89 20.61
C ALA A 547 -17.35 18.35 20.32
N ASN A 548 -18.07 18.57 19.22
CA ASN A 548 -18.59 19.90 18.84
C ASN A 548 -20.02 20.17 19.35
N GLY A 549 -20.58 19.33 20.23
CA GLY A 549 -21.91 19.53 20.81
C GLY A 549 -23.08 19.41 19.83
N ALA A 550 -22.87 18.84 18.64
CA ALA A 550 -23.86 18.72 17.56
C ALA A 550 -24.67 17.41 17.59
N ALA A 551 -24.24 16.40 18.34
CA ALA A 551 -24.82 15.05 18.36
C ALA A 551 -26.32 14.96 18.72
N HIS A 552 -26.89 15.98 19.37
CA HIS A 552 -28.32 16.03 19.70
C HIS A 552 -29.21 16.49 18.53
N SER A 553 -28.62 17.09 17.50
CA SER A 553 -29.30 17.76 16.39
C SER A 553 -28.88 17.24 15.01
N VAL A 554 -27.82 16.43 14.99
CA VAL A 554 -27.24 15.85 13.78
C VAL A 554 -27.14 14.34 13.99
N ALA A 555 -27.65 13.56 13.04
CA ALA A 555 -27.50 12.11 13.01
C ALA A 555 -26.75 11.70 11.75
N VAL A 556 -25.78 10.78 11.86
CA VAL A 556 -25.12 10.15 10.72
C VAL A 556 -25.51 8.68 10.71
N LEU A 557 -26.26 8.27 9.69
CA LEU A 557 -26.78 6.92 9.56
C LEU A 557 -25.74 6.02 8.87
N PRO A 558 -25.48 4.81 9.39
CA PRO A 558 -24.55 3.84 8.79
C PRO A 558 -25.21 3.15 7.58
N LYS A 559 -25.56 3.93 6.55
CA LYS A 559 -26.35 3.49 5.39
C LYS A 559 -25.76 4.03 4.10
N HIS A 560 -25.99 3.29 3.01
CA HIS A 560 -25.84 3.87 1.68
C HIS A 560 -27.00 4.82 1.38
N SER A 561 -26.76 5.91 0.64
CA SER A 561 -27.78 6.87 0.20
C SER A 561 -29.03 6.24 -0.44
N ARG A 562 -28.87 5.17 -1.23
CA ARG A 562 -29.94 4.37 -1.86
C ARG A 562 -30.87 3.66 -0.87
N GLU A 563 -30.47 3.54 0.40
CA GLU A 563 -31.24 2.89 1.45
C GLU A 563 -32.00 3.90 2.34
N LEU A 564 -31.82 5.20 2.09
CA LEU A 564 -32.51 6.24 2.85
C LEU A 564 -33.98 6.31 2.45
N ALA A 565 -34.86 6.27 3.45
CA ALA A 565 -36.30 6.42 3.27
C ALA A 565 -36.79 7.79 3.76
N VAL A 566 -37.70 8.41 2.99
CA VAL A 566 -38.43 9.61 3.39
C VAL A 566 -39.84 9.20 3.81
N ALA A 567 -40.33 9.74 4.93
CA ALA A 567 -41.72 9.50 5.33
C ALA A 567 -42.69 9.96 4.23
N GLU A 568 -43.58 9.08 3.77
CA GLU A 568 -44.59 9.44 2.77
C GLU A 568 -45.53 10.50 3.35
N GLY A 569 -45.74 11.58 2.58
CA GLY A 569 -46.69 12.63 2.95
C GLY A 569 -48.12 12.10 2.88
N SER A 570 -48.86 12.21 3.98
CA SER A 570 -50.29 11.93 4.04
C SER A 570 -51.08 12.95 3.19
N SER A 571 -51.16 12.74 1.88
CA SER A 571 -52.17 13.38 1.03
C SER A 571 -53.39 12.48 0.89
N GLY A 572 -54.32 12.56 1.87
CA GLY A 572 -55.72 12.13 1.71
C GLY A 572 -56.31 11.27 2.85
N SER A 573 -57.17 11.90 3.67
CA SER A 573 -58.38 11.32 4.31
C SER A 573 -58.42 9.81 4.61
N GLY A 574 -58.14 9.42 5.86
CA GLY A 574 -58.44 8.09 6.38
C GLY A 574 -58.36 8.03 7.90
N SER A 575 -59.42 7.51 8.53
CA SER A 575 -59.68 7.50 9.96
C SER A 575 -58.82 6.49 10.73
N GLY A 576 -58.17 6.97 11.80
CA GLY A 576 -58.05 6.28 13.10
C GLY A 576 -57.11 5.07 13.19
N ASN A 577 -56.09 5.25 14.03
CA ASN A 577 -55.20 4.22 14.59
C ASN A 577 -54.23 3.54 13.62
N ASP A 578 -53.23 4.28 13.14
CA ASP A 578 -51.99 3.68 12.63
C ASP A 578 -50.82 4.19 13.48
N GLU A 579 -50.09 3.26 14.08
CA GLU A 579 -48.77 3.51 14.68
C GLU A 579 -47.90 4.21 13.62
N VAL A 580 -47.30 5.35 14.00
CA VAL A 580 -46.32 6.04 13.17
C VAL A 580 -45.24 5.03 12.80
N SER A 581 -45.17 4.66 11.52
CA SER A 581 -44.15 3.79 10.97
C SER A 581 -42.76 4.31 11.35
N SER A 582 -42.09 3.58 12.24
CA SER A 582 -40.71 3.83 12.70
C SER A 582 -39.63 3.61 11.62
N ALA A 583 -40.01 3.55 10.34
CA ALA A 583 -39.14 3.09 9.26
C ALA A 583 -38.51 4.20 8.39
N ALA A 584 -38.95 5.46 8.51
CA ALA A 584 -38.41 6.56 7.70
C ALA A 584 -37.17 7.21 8.35
N ASP A 585 -36.11 7.39 7.56
CA ASP A 585 -34.86 8.03 7.98
C ASP A 585 -34.98 9.55 8.00
N LEU A 586 -35.74 10.11 7.05
CA LEU A 586 -36.06 11.53 7.00
C LEU A 586 -37.56 11.75 7.22
N PRO A 587 -37.95 12.73 8.06
CA PRO A 587 -39.36 13.03 8.32
C PRO A 587 -40.06 13.71 7.12
N ARG A 588 -39.29 14.22 6.15
CA ARG A 588 -39.73 14.74 4.86
C ARG A 588 -38.52 14.94 3.93
N ARG A 589 -38.75 15.35 2.69
CA ARG A 589 -37.69 15.79 1.78
C ARG A 589 -36.86 16.90 2.43
N ALA A 590 -35.54 16.85 2.26
CA ALA A 590 -34.63 17.88 2.76
C ALA A 590 -34.80 19.19 1.98
N ASP A 591 -34.54 20.32 2.63
CA ASP A 591 -34.54 21.63 1.95
C ASP A 591 -33.15 21.97 1.38
N VAL A 592 -32.11 21.34 1.93
CA VAL A 592 -30.72 21.49 1.50
C VAL A 592 -30.09 20.10 1.41
N LEU A 593 -29.51 19.79 0.25
CA LEU A 593 -28.67 18.61 0.05
C LEU A 593 -27.20 19.04 0.03
N LEU A 594 -26.39 18.40 0.87
CA LEU A 594 -24.94 18.49 0.88
C LEU A 594 -24.36 17.20 0.31
N HIS A 595 -23.39 17.33 -0.58
CA HIS A 595 -22.67 16.19 -1.12
C HIS A 595 -21.32 16.63 -1.68
N GLU A 596 -20.37 15.72 -1.64
CA GLU A 596 -19.08 15.87 -2.30
C GLU A 596 -19.04 14.97 -3.53
N ILE A 597 -19.00 15.58 -4.72
CA ILE A 597 -19.07 14.86 -6.00
C ILE A 597 -17.85 13.95 -6.22
N PHE A 598 -16.74 14.20 -5.53
CA PHE A 598 -15.47 13.47 -5.73
C PHE A 598 -15.13 12.57 -4.54
N GLY A 599 -15.55 11.30 -4.62
CA GLY A 599 -15.12 10.22 -3.73
C GLY A 599 -14.02 9.33 -4.35
N THR A 600 -13.78 8.15 -3.77
CA THR A 600 -12.89 7.12 -4.37
C THR A 600 -13.36 6.64 -5.75
N ASP A 601 -14.63 6.83 -6.05
CA ASP A 601 -15.23 6.62 -7.37
C ASP A 601 -15.88 7.96 -7.79
N PRO A 602 -15.34 8.64 -8.82
CA PRO A 602 -15.76 9.99 -9.20
C PRO A 602 -17.20 10.08 -9.74
N PHE A 603 -17.90 8.96 -9.96
CA PHE A 603 -19.27 8.95 -10.50
C PHE A 603 -20.24 7.94 -9.86
N SER A 604 -19.84 7.23 -8.79
CA SER A 604 -20.63 6.13 -8.17
C SER A 604 -22.10 6.43 -7.78
N GLU A 605 -22.46 7.70 -7.61
CA GLU A 605 -23.78 8.11 -7.11
C GLU A 605 -24.65 8.91 -8.11
N VAL A 606 -24.19 9.13 -9.35
CA VAL A 606 -24.75 10.20 -10.23
C VAL A 606 -26.07 9.85 -10.94
N GLU A 607 -26.40 8.58 -11.20
CA GLU A 607 -27.53 8.28 -12.11
C GLU A 607 -28.95 8.48 -11.53
N GLN A 608 -29.15 8.59 -10.20
CA GLN A 608 -30.51 8.68 -9.61
C GLN A 608 -30.72 9.77 -8.53
N LEU A 609 -29.74 10.66 -8.31
CA LEU A 609 -29.81 11.79 -7.35
C LEU A 609 -31.05 12.70 -7.53
N LEU A 610 -31.71 12.66 -8.69
CA LEU A 610 -32.88 13.47 -9.03
C LEU A 610 -34.20 13.04 -8.36
N HIS A 611 -34.27 11.90 -7.66
CA HIS A 611 -35.51 11.45 -7.00
C HIS A 611 -35.62 11.82 -5.51
N VAL A 612 -34.51 12.16 -4.86
CA VAL A 612 -34.44 12.41 -3.40
C VAL A 612 -34.51 13.91 -3.05
N CYS A 613 -34.13 14.79 -3.98
CA CYS A 613 -34.28 16.25 -3.82
C CYS A 613 -35.73 16.71 -4.00
#